data_AF-T0H4G4-F1
#
_entry.id   AF-T0H4G4-F1
#
_cell.length_a   1.000
_cell.length_b   1.000
_cell.length_c   1.000
_cell.angle_alpha   90.00
_cell.angle_beta   90.00
_cell.angle_gamma   90.00
#
_symmetry.space_group_name_H-M   'P 1'
#
loop_
_entity.id
_entity.type
_entity.pdbx_description
1 polymer ?
#
loop_
_entity_poly.entity_id
_entity_poly.type
_entity_poly.pdbx_seq_one_letter_code
_entity_poly.pdbx_strand_id
1 'polypeptide(L)'
;MNPFKDFPHSDFEVVTPEGEVRESGSGIFTGDTVVVFNEKLQVFANDEIRRRLPNGSDEAFTVVDPVFYQKMMGLEAHFQIKVRRKGTFPHHTGGHFNITVSGENARVNIGSTDNSTNVVNNSGVFADLINAIEGGVENVEQKAVLVEAVKDMEKAKGTGGFAASYAKFMGLAADHIGVVTPFLAPLASMIGG
;
A
#
# COMPACT_ATOMS: atom_id res chain seq x y z
N MET A 1 -47.94 23.12 0.93
CA MET A 1 -47.47 22.45 -0.29
C MET A 1 -45.95 22.64 -0.32
N ASN A 2 -45.17 21.56 -0.27
CA ASN A 2 -43.70 21.65 -0.25
C ASN A 2 -43.23 21.92 -1.69
N PRO A 3 -42.73 23.13 -2.01
CA PRO A 3 -42.39 23.52 -3.38
C PRO A 3 -41.20 22.73 -3.97
N PHE A 4 -40.53 21.91 -3.15
CA PHE A 4 -39.40 21.08 -3.56
C PHE A 4 -39.79 19.64 -3.94
N LYS A 5 -41.05 19.23 -3.76
CA LYS A 5 -41.51 17.89 -4.15
C LYS A 5 -41.45 17.61 -5.65
N ASP A 6 -41.54 18.66 -6.47
CA ASP A 6 -41.55 18.56 -7.92
C ASP A 6 -40.14 18.61 -8.53
N PHE A 7 -39.10 18.78 -7.71
CA PHE A 7 -37.72 18.81 -8.17
C PHE A 7 -37.22 17.38 -8.44
N PRO A 8 -36.27 17.19 -9.37
CA PRO A 8 -35.71 15.88 -9.63
C PRO A 8 -34.85 15.42 -8.45
N HIS A 9 -35.24 14.30 -7.85
CA HIS A 9 -34.44 13.58 -6.88
C HIS A 9 -33.51 12.59 -7.59
N SER A 10 -32.31 12.41 -7.04
CA SER A 10 -31.37 11.39 -7.48
C SER A 10 -30.96 10.54 -6.29
N ASP A 11 -30.91 9.24 -6.51
CA ASP A 11 -30.40 8.29 -5.52
C ASP A 11 -28.88 8.43 -5.40
N PHE A 12 -28.38 8.29 -4.19
CA PHE A 12 -26.98 8.39 -3.87
C PHE A 12 -26.58 7.48 -2.72
N GLU A 13 -25.28 7.22 -2.61
CA GLU A 13 -24.66 6.54 -1.48
C GLU A 13 -23.76 7.51 -0.73
N VAL A 14 -23.74 7.41 0.60
CA VAL A 14 -22.75 8.07 1.47
C VAL A 14 -21.68 7.04 1.78
N VAL A 15 -20.45 7.33 1.37
CA VAL A 15 -19.28 6.48 1.55
C VAL A 15 -18.35 7.14 2.56
N THR A 16 -17.86 6.36 3.51
CA THR A 16 -16.91 6.84 4.52
C THR A 16 -15.55 7.15 3.89
N PRO A 17 -14.68 7.92 4.56
CA PRO A 17 -13.30 8.10 4.11
C PRO A 17 -12.52 6.77 3.93
N GLU A 18 -12.92 5.73 4.66
CA GLU A 18 -12.37 4.37 4.59
C GLU A 18 -12.91 3.55 3.39
N GLY A 19 -13.91 4.07 2.67
CA GLY A 19 -14.47 3.45 1.48
C GLY A 19 -15.67 2.53 1.74
N GLU A 20 -16.17 2.48 2.97
CA GLU A 20 -17.38 1.71 3.31
C GLU A 20 -18.65 2.49 2.97
N VAL A 21 -19.70 1.83 2.50
CA VAL A 21 -21.01 2.48 2.32
C VAL A 21 -21.67 2.61 3.68
N ARG A 22 -21.86 3.84 4.15
CA ARG A 22 -22.54 4.15 5.43
C ARG A 22 -24.05 4.06 5.30
N GLU A 23 -24.59 4.71 4.28
CA GLU A 23 -26.03 4.80 4.06
C GLU A 23 -26.34 5.12 2.59
N SER A 24 -27.55 4.82 2.14
CA SER A 24 -28.07 5.26 0.84
C SER A 24 -29.23 6.24 1.05
N GLY A 25 -29.34 7.23 0.18
CA GLY A 25 -30.37 8.27 0.27
C GLY A 25 -30.84 8.74 -1.09
N SER A 26 -31.81 9.65 -1.08
CA SER A 26 -32.30 10.32 -2.28
C SER A 26 -32.38 11.82 -2.02
N GLY A 27 -31.87 12.63 -2.93
CA GLY A 27 -31.69 14.07 -2.69
C GLY A 27 -31.67 14.89 -3.96
N ILE A 28 -31.79 16.20 -3.79
CA ILE A 28 -31.76 17.18 -4.87
C ILE A 28 -30.34 17.75 -4.96
N PHE A 29 -29.73 17.64 -6.13
CA PHE A 29 -28.38 18.12 -6.38
C PHE A 29 -28.43 19.47 -7.09
N THR A 30 -27.95 20.53 -6.43
CA THR A 30 -27.94 21.91 -6.94
C THR A 30 -26.55 22.50 -6.84
N GLY A 31 -25.73 22.32 -7.87
CA GLY A 31 -24.38 22.87 -7.93
C GLY A 31 -23.45 22.28 -6.86
N ASP A 32 -23.07 23.10 -5.89
CA ASP A 32 -22.21 22.73 -4.76
C ASP A 32 -23.00 22.34 -3.50
N THR A 33 -24.32 22.21 -3.59
CA THR A 33 -25.19 21.87 -2.46
C THR A 33 -26.07 20.68 -2.81
N VAL A 34 -26.20 19.75 -1.87
CA VAL A 34 -27.14 18.62 -1.93
C VAL A 34 -28.17 18.79 -0.83
N VAL A 35 -29.45 18.81 -1.21
CA VAL A 35 -30.58 18.93 -0.28
C VAL A 35 -31.23 17.57 -0.08
N VAL A 36 -31.37 17.15 1.18
CA VAL A 36 -31.91 15.83 1.53
C VAL A 36 -33.00 15.97 2.58
N PHE A 37 -34.23 15.59 2.24
CA PHE A 37 -35.40 15.62 3.13
C PHE A 37 -35.54 14.33 3.97
N ASN A 38 -34.40 13.77 4.40
CA ASN A 38 -34.34 12.62 5.32
C ASN A 38 -33.65 13.06 6.61
N GLU A 39 -34.43 13.25 7.68
CA GLU A 39 -33.94 13.68 9.00
C GLU A 39 -33.01 12.66 9.67
N LYS A 40 -32.99 11.41 9.19
CA LYS A 40 -32.18 10.33 9.76
C LYS A 40 -30.86 10.10 9.04
N LEU A 41 -30.60 10.83 7.96
CA LEU A 41 -29.38 10.66 7.16
C LEU A 41 -28.13 10.85 8.02
N GLN A 42 -27.26 9.84 8.02
CA GLN A 42 -25.94 9.91 8.64
C GLN A 42 -24.89 10.34 7.63
N VAL A 43 -24.50 11.61 7.71
CA VAL A 43 -23.48 12.21 6.85
C VAL A 43 -22.58 13.14 7.65
N PHE A 44 -21.28 13.03 7.44
CA PHE A 44 -20.24 13.76 8.15
C PHE A 44 -19.31 14.45 7.15
N ALA A 45 -18.59 15.47 7.63
CA ALA A 45 -17.56 16.13 6.83
C ALA A 45 -16.48 15.11 6.39
N ASN A 46 -16.00 15.25 5.15
CA ASN A 46 -15.08 14.35 4.46
C ASN A 46 -15.64 13.01 3.97
N ASP A 47 -16.91 12.70 4.24
CA ASP A 47 -17.59 11.62 3.53
C ASP A 47 -17.64 11.89 2.02
N GLU A 48 -17.92 10.86 1.25
CA GLU A 48 -18.13 10.95 -0.18
C GLU A 48 -19.58 10.62 -0.54
N ILE A 49 -20.27 11.55 -1.18
CA ILE A 49 -21.58 11.30 -1.80
C ILE A 49 -21.35 10.81 -3.23
N ARG A 50 -21.87 9.64 -3.57
CA ARG A 50 -21.84 9.06 -4.92
C ARG A 50 -23.23 9.02 -5.51
N ARG A 51 -23.47 9.82 -6.54
CA ARG A 51 -24.71 9.82 -7.31
C ARG A 51 -24.56 8.96 -8.56
N ARG A 52 -25.46 8.00 -8.74
CA ARG A 52 -25.48 7.19 -9.96
C ARG A 52 -26.11 7.96 -11.12
N LEU A 53 -25.40 8.00 -12.25
CA LEU A 53 -25.87 8.64 -13.48
C LEU A 53 -26.54 7.60 -14.42
N PRO A 54 -27.44 8.04 -15.33
CA PRO A 54 -28.14 7.14 -16.26
C PRO A 54 -27.22 6.35 -17.19
N ASN A 55 -25.99 6.84 -17.43
CA ASN A 55 -24.99 6.16 -18.25
C ASN A 55 -24.22 5.06 -17.49
N GLY A 56 -24.57 4.80 -16.22
CA GLY A 56 -23.93 3.80 -15.37
C GLY A 56 -22.65 4.26 -14.67
N SER A 57 -22.21 5.51 -14.85
CA SER A 57 -21.12 6.10 -14.08
C SER A 57 -21.61 6.67 -12.75
N ASP A 58 -20.69 6.82 -11.80
CA ASP A 58 -20.94 7.52 -10.54
C ASP A 58 -20.34 8.93 -10.61
N GLU A 59 -21.13 9.91 -10.23
CA GLU A 59 -20.61 11.25 -9.93
C GLU A 59 -20.31 11.34 -8.44
N ALA A 60 -19.07 11.67 -8.10
CA ALA A 60 -18.58 11.68 -6.72
C ALA A 60 -18.34 13.10 -6.21
N PHE A 61 -18.70 13.31 -4.95
CA PHE A 61 -18.64 14.58 -4.26
C PHE A 61 -18.07 14.39 -2.86
N THR A 62 -17.11 15.21 -2.45
CA THR A 62 -16.66 15.26 -1.05
C THR A 62 -17.58 16.16 -0.25
N VAL A 63 -18.07 15.68 0.89
CA VAL A 63 -18.86 16.44 1.85
C VAL A 63 -17.96 17.45 2.54
N VAL A 64 -18.32 18.74 2.42
CA VAL A 64 -17.60 19.87 3.03
C VAL A 64 -18.26 20.24 4.35
N ASP A 65 -19.57 20.45 4.34
CA ASP A 65 -20.32 20.93 5.51
C ASP A 65 -21.77 20.43 5.48
N PRO A 66 -22.13 19.41 6.27
CA PRO A 66 -23.50 18.94 6.41
C PRO A 66 -24.24 19.72 7.51
N VAL A 67 -25.24 20.51 7.13
CA VAL A 67 -26.06 21.30 8.07
C VAL A 67 -27.50 20.79 8.11
N PHE A 68 -28.01 20.50 9.30
CA PHE A 68 -29.41 20.13 9.51
C PHE A 68 -30.26 21.36 9.81
N TYR A 69 -31.34 21.55 9.06
CA TYR A 69 -32.34 22.57 9.28
C TYR A 69 -33.64 21.94 9.78
N GLN A 70 -34.13 22.41 10.93
CA GLN A 70 -35.45 22.07 11.41
C GLN A 70 -36.55 22.64 10.49
N LYS A 71 -37.72 22.03 10.54
CA LYS A 71 -38.91 22.47 9.80
C LYS A 71 -39.19 23.95 10.05
N MET A 72 -39.23 24.75 8.99
CA MET A 72 -39.47 26.20 9.06
C MET A 72 -40.32 26.68 7.88
N MET A 73 -41.32 27.53 8.13
CA MET A 73 -42.16 28.18 7.11
C MET A 73 -42.59 27.30 5.92
N GLY A 74 -43.20 26.15 6.21
CA GLY A 74 -43.74 25.25 5.16
C GLY A 74 -42.70 24.37 4.47
N LEU A 75 -41.41 24.52 4.80
CA LEU A 75 -40.33 23.64 4.41
C LEU A 75 -40.12 22.55 5.47
N GLU A 76 -40.12 21.29 5.05
CA GLU A 76 -39.84 20.14 5.92
C GLU A 76 -38.40 20.17 6.43
N ALA A 77 -38.14 19.48 7.54
CA ALA A 77 -36.78 19.37 8.05
C ALA A 77 -35.91 18.64 7.03
N HIS A 78 -34.69 19.13 6.84
CA HIS A 78 -33.81 18.66 5.78
C HIS A 78 -32.35 18.95 6.09
N PHE A 79 -31.47 18.21 5.42
CA PHE A 79 -30.07 18.53 5.35
C PHE A 79 -29.79 19.42 4.13
N GLN A 80 -28.98 20.46 4.32
CA GLN A 80 -28.25 21.12 3.25
C GLN A 80 -26.78 20.75 3.40
N ILE A 81 -26.28 20.00 2.43
CA ILE A 81 -24.94 19.44 2.47
C ILE A 81 -24.11 20.18 1.42
N LYS A 82 -23.17 21.00 1.87
CA LYS A 82 -22.20 21.61 0.97
C LYS A 82 -21.20 20.56 0.52
N VAL A 83 -20.94 20.50 -0.77
CA VAL A 83 -20.10 19.49 -1.39
C VAL A 83 -19.09 20.08 -2.37
N ARG A 84 -17.99 19.36 -2.57
CA ARG A 84 -17.00 19.64 -3.61
C ARG A 84 -16.98 18.50 -4.61
N ARG A 85 -17.24 18.80 -5.89
CA ARG A 85 -17.20 17.80 -6.96
C ARG A 85 -15.79 17.22 -7.13
N LYS A 86 -15.66 15.89 -7.09
CA LYS A 86 -14.42 15.17 -7.38
C LYS A 86 -14.31 14.79 -8.86
N GLY A 87 -15.44 14.52 -9.50
CA GLY A 87 -15.52 14.14 -10.90
C GLY A 87 -16.56 13.05 -11.15
N THR A 88 -16.45 12.42 -12.32
CA THR A 88 -17.28 11.29 -12.73
C THR A 88 -16.39 10.09 -12.98
N PHE A 89 -16.78 8.94 -12.44
CA PHE A 89 -15.99 7.70 -12.44
C PHE A 89 -16.88 6.53 -12.90
N PRO A 90 -16.33 5.50 -13.55
CA PRO A 90 -17.04 4.23 -13.69
C PRO A 90 -17.54 3.72 -12.34
N HIS A 91 -18.69 3.05 -12.32
CA HIS A 91 -19.26 2.55 -11.06
C HIS A 91 -18.26 1.67 -10.30
N HIS A 92 -18.19 1.83 -8.97
CA HIS A 92 -17.22 1.16 -8.09
C HIS A 92 -15.73 1.50 -8.33
N THR A 93 -15.39 2.54 -9.11
CA THR A 93 -13.98 2.89 -9.39
C THR A 93 -13.53 4.24 -8.81
N GLY A 94 -14.41 4.99 -8.14
CA GLY A 94 -14.21 6.37 -7.68
C GLY A 94 -13.19 6.62 -6.56
N GLY A 95 -12.23 5.72 -6.36
CA GLY A 95 -11.13 5.85 -5.39
C GLY A 95 -9.79 5.56 -6.06
N HIS A 96 -9.26 6.51 -6.84
CA HIS A 96 -7.88 6.40 -7.31
C HIS A 96 -6.92 6.57 -6.13
N PHE A 97 -6.57 5.48 -5.46
CA PHE A 97 -5.33 5.41 -4.69
C PHE A 97 -4.20 5.11 -5.67
N ASN A 98 -3.59 6.16 -6.22
CA ASN A 98 -2.34 5.98 -6.96
C ASN A 98 -1.21 5.72 -5.96
N ILE A 99 -1.05 4.45 -5.59
CA ILE A 99 0.03 4.01 -4.72
C ILE A 99 1.23 3.65 -5.58
N THR A 100 2.11 4.62 -5.77
CA THR A 100 3.40 4.41 -6.45
C THR A 100 4.45 4.09 -5.40
N VAL A 101 4.96 2.86 -5.42
CA VAL A 101 6.05 2.40 -4.55
C VAL A 101 7.24 2.07 -5.43
N SER A 102 8.39 2.65 -5.11
CA SER A 102 9.63 2.45 -5.85
C SER A 102 10.81 2.44 -4.89
N GLY A 103 11.85 1.69 -5.23
CA GLY A 103 13.03 1.49 -4.39
C GLY A 103 13.06 0.11 -3.74
N GLU A 104 14.23 -0.26 -3.24
CA GLU A 104 14.42 -1.50 -2.48
C GLU A 104 13.55 -1.45 -1.21
N ASN A 105 12.88 -2.55 -0.87
CA ASN A 105 11.94 -2.63 0.26
C ASN A 105 10.69 -1.73 0.17
N ALA A 106 10.34 -1.22 -1.01
CA ALA A 106 9.08 -0.50 -1.18
C ALA A 106 7.88 -1.45 -0.90
N ARG A 107 7.09 -1.16 0.14
CA ARG A 107 5.96 -1.99 0.59
C ARG A 107 4.70 -1.18 0.81
N VAL A 108 3.57 -1.82 0.54
CA VAL A 108 2.22 -1.28 0.79
C VAL A 108 1.46 -2.35 1.55
N ASN A 109 1.21 -2.10 2.84
CA ASN A 109 0.40 -2.98 3.67
C ASN A 109 -0.98 -2.36 3.83
N ILE A 110 -2.02 -3.04 3.37
CA ILE A 110 -3.41 -2.61 3.52
C ILE A 110 -4.09 -3.62 4.45
N GLY A 111 -4.33 -3.21 5.70
CA GLY A 111 -5.04 -4.03 6.68
C GLY A 111 -4.29 -5.27 7.18
N SER A 112 -2.96 -5.30 7.12
CA SER A 112 -2.15 -6.46 7.55
C SER A 112 -0.96 -6.09 8.44
N THR A 113 -0.56 -7.03 9.30
CA THR A 113 0.70 -6.99 10.04
C THR A 113 1.78 -7.69 9.22
N ASP A 114 2.76 -6.92 8.75
CA ASP A 114 3.88 -7.43 7.97
C ASP A 114 4.91 -8.12 8.88
N ASN A 115 5.10 -9.43 8.68
CA ASN A 115 6.09 -10.25 9.39
C ASN A 115 7.31 -10.58 8.51
N SER A 116 7.50 -9.85 7.40
CA SER A 116 8.52 -10.20 6.41
C SER A 116 9.88 -9.59 6.80
N THR A 117 10.90 -10.42 6.96
CA THR A 117 12.29 -9.98 7.02
C THR A 117 12.80 -9.68 5.60
N ASN A 118 13.13 -8.43 5.30
CA ASN A 118 13.86 -8.09 4.06
C ASN A 118 15.28 -7.64 4.40
N VAL A 119 16.25 -8.28 3.77
CA VAL A 119 17.65 -7.88 3.82
C VAL A 119 17.98 -7.24 2.49
N VAL A 120 18.26 -5.94 2.51
CA VAL A 120 18.78 -5.19 1.36
C VAL A 120 20.26 -4.94 1.61
N ASN A 121 21.09 -5.70 0.90
CA ASN A 121 22.54 -5.61 0.99
C ASN A 121 23.05 -4.63 -0.08
N ASN A 122 23.16 -3.34 0.29
CA ASN A 122 23.87 -2.34 -0.51
C ASN A 122 25.41 -2.44 -0.34
N SER A 123 25.87 -3.23 0.62
CA SER A 123 27.24 -3.78 0.69
C SER A 123 27.22 -5.21 0.12
N GLY A 124 28.15 -5.52 -0.78
CA GLY A 124 28.20 -6.85 -1.41
C GLY A 124 28.32 -7.95 -0.34
N VAL A 125 27.46 -8.97 -0.41
CA VAL A 125 27.44 -10.15 0.48
C VAL A 125 28.86 -10.71 0.75
N PHE A 126 29.76 -10.62 -0.23
CA PHE A 126 31.16 -11.03 -0.11
C PHE A 126 31.97 -10.17 0.86
N ALA A 127 31.79 -8.84 0.85
CA ALA A 127 32.49 -7.94 1.77
C ALA A 127 32.04 -8.16 3.22
N ASP A 128 30.73 -8.36 3.43
CA ASP A 128 30.19 -8.64 4.76
C ASP A 128 30.65 -10.00 5.29
N LEU A 129 30.74 -11.01 4.40
CA LEU A 129 31.29 -12.31 4.74
C LEU A 129 32.78 -12.25 5.09
N ILE A 130 33.58 -11.47 4.35
CA ILE A 130 35.00 -11.25 4.68
C ILE A 130 35.13 -10.63 6.07
N ASN A 131 34.36 -9.58 6.37
CA ASN A 131 34.38 -8.95 7.68
C ASN A 131 33.98 -9.92 8.81
N ALA A 132 32.98 -10.77 8.57
CA ALA A 132 32.55 -11.78 9.53
C ALA A 132 33.65 -12.83 9.79
N ILE A 133 34.33 -13.29 8.74
CA ILE A 133 35.47 -14.21 8.87
C ILE A 133 36.64 -13.54 9.62
N GLU A 134 36.93 -12.27 9.31
CA GLU A 134 38.00 -11.53 9.97
C GLU A 134 37.74 -11.31 11.46
N GLY A 135 36.49 -11.12 11.87
CA GLY A 135 36.10 -10.97 13.27
C GLY A 135 35.82 -12.29 14.03
N GLY A 136 35.41 -13.35 13.32
CA GLY A 136 34.91 -14.60 13.92
C GLY A 136 35.88 -15.78 13.89
N VAL A 137 36.92 -15.73 13.07
CA VAL A 137 37.94 -16.79 12.99
C VAL A 137 39.20 -16.34 13.72
N GLU A 138 39.63 -17.09 14.74
CA GLU A 138 40.83 -16.74 15.51
C GLU A 138 42.14 -17.14 14.82
N ASN A 139 42.13 -18.29 14.14
CA ASN A 139 43.31 -18.81 13.44
C ASN A 139 43.63 -17.99 12.18
N VAL A 140 44.82 -17.37 12.14
CA VAL A 140 45.25 -16.47 11.08
C VAL A 140 45.41 -17.18 9.72
N GLU A 141 45.91 -18.41 9.71
CA GLU A 141 46.10 -19.18 8.48
C GLU A 141 44.75 -19.60 7.89
N GLN A 142 43.85 -20.12 8.73
CA GLN A 142 42.50 -20.50 8.30
C GLN A 142 41.69 -19.28 7.83
N LYS A 143 41.83 -18.15 8.52
CA LYS A 143 41.23 -16.87 8.12
C LYS A 143 41.68 -16.46 6.72
N ALA A 144 42.98 -16.49 6.43
CA ALA A 144 43.51 -16.13 5.12
C ALA A 144 42.95 -17.04 4.01
N VAL A 145 42.92 -18.35 4.26
CA VAL A 145 42.37 -19.36 3.33
C VAL A 145 40.89 -19.11 3.05
N LEU A 146 40.10 -18.81 4.08
CA LEU A 146 38.67 -18.53 3.94
C LEU A 146 38.42 -17.21 3.18
N VAL A 147 39.16 -16.15 3.49
CA VAL A 147 39.04 -14.86 2.79
C VAL A 147 39.42 -15.01 1.31
N GLU A 148 40.45 -15.79 0.98
CA GLU A 148 40.81 -16.08 -0.41
C GLU A 148 39.70 -16.85 -1.13
N ALA A 149 39.13 -17.87 -0.49
CA ALA A 149 38.01 -18.63 -1.05
C ALA A 149 36.77 -17.74 -1.31
N VAL A 150 36.51 -16.74 -0.46
CA VAL A 150 35.42 -15.76 -0.67
C VAL A 150 35.71 -14.85 -1.87
N LYS A 151 36.96 -14.38 -2.04
CA LYS A 151 37.38 -13.59 -3.21
C LYS A 151 37.30 -14.40 -4.51
N ASP A 152 37.62 -15.68 -4.47
CA ASP A 152 37.48 -16.58 -5.62
C ASP A 152 36.01 -16.78 -6.00
N MET A 153 35.11 -16.91 -5.02
CA MET A 153 33.66 -16.92 -5.28
C MET A 153 33.18 -15.60 -5.88
N GLU A 154 33.63 -14.45 -5.36
CA GLU A 154 33.26 -13.14 -5.88
C GLU A 154 33.69 -12.95 -7.34
N LYS A 155 34.90 -13.39 -7.71
CA LYS A 155 35.38 -13.39 -9.10
C LYS A 155 34.60 -14.34 -10.01
N ALA A 156 34.16 -15.47 -9.48
CA ALA A 156 33.40 -16.47 -10.24
C ALA A 156 31.91 -16.12 -10.36
N LYS A 157 31.43 -15.06 -9.70
CA LYS A 157 30.03 -14.63 -9.72
C LYS A 157 29.54 -14.42 -11.15
N GLY A 158 28.37 -14.99 -11.47
CA GLY A 158 27.75 -14.89 -12.80
C GLY A 158 28.45 -15.73 -13.88
N THR A 159 29.37 -16.61 -13.49
CA THR A 159 29.98 -17.60 -14.39
C THR A 159 29.54 -19.01 -13.99
N GLY A 160 29.60 -19.96 -14.93
CA GLY A 160 29.36 -21.38 -14.61
C GLY A 160 30.34 -21.99 -13.60
N GLY A 161 31.41 -21.28 -13.24
CA GLY A 161 32.38 -21.69 -12.21
C GLY A 161 31.95 -21.40 -10.77
N PHE A 162 30.89 -20.60 -10.56
CA PHE A 162 30.49 -20.18 -9.21
C PHE A 162 30.13 -21.36 -8.30
N ALA A 163 29.38 -22.34 -8.82
CA ALA A 163 28.97 -23.52 -8.06
C ALA A 163 30.17 -24.31 -7.50
N ALA A 164 31.25 -24.42 -8.29
CA ALA A 164 32.47 -25.10 -7.87
C ALA A 164 33.22 -24.31 -6.79
N SER A 165 33.35 -22.98 -6.95
CA SER A 165 33.96 -22.11 -5.93
C SER A 165 33.16 -22.11 -4.62
N TYR A 166 31.83 -22.13 -4.70
CA TYR A 166 30.95 -22.25 -3.54
C TYR A 166 31.14 -23.57 -2.79
N ALA A 167 31.14 -24.70 -3.51
CA ALA A 167 31.38 -26.00 -2.89
C ALA A 167 32.76 -26.08 -2.22
N LYS A 168 33.80 -25.51 -2.86
CA LYS A 168 35.15 -25.41 -2.28
C LYS A 168 35.15 -24.59 -0.99
N PHE A 169 34.51 -23.42 -1.00
CA PHE A 169 34.39 -22.58 0.19
C PHE A 169 33.67 -23.30 1.34
N MET A 170 32.55 -23.96 1.06
CA MET A 170 31.80 -24.74 2.07
C MET A 170 32.63 -25.85 2.70
N GLY A 171 33.50 -26.50 1.93
CA GLY A 171 34.44 -27.49 2.46
C GLY A 171 35.49 -26.89 3.40
N LEU A 172 35.99 -25.69 3.09
CA LEU A 172 36.96 -24.98 3.93
C LEU A 172 36.33 -24.35 5.17
N ALA A 173 35.06 -23.96 5.09
CA ALA A 173 34.31 -23.29 6.15
C ALA A 173 33.66 -24.25 7.16
N ALA A 174 33.86 -25.57 7.03
CA ALA A 174 33.18 -26.59 7.84
C ALA A 174 33.35 -26.35 9.36
N ASP A 175 34.56 -26.01 9.79
CA ASP A 175 34.88 -25.73 11.20
C ASP A 175 34.37 -24.36 11.69
N HIS A 176 33.94 -23.49 10.76
CA HIS A 176 33.55 -22.10 11.01
C HIS A 176 32.11 -21.81 10.58
N ILE A 177 31.27 -22.84 10.45
CA ILE A 177 29.89 -22.70 9.96
C ILE A 177 29.06 -21.70 10.78
N GLY A 178 29.30 -21.57 12.08
CA GLY A 178 28.63 -20.56 12.91
C GLY A 178 28.80 -19.13 12.41
N VAL A 179 29.97 -18.80 11.86
CA VAL A 179 30.29 -17.47 11.29
C VAL A 179 29.68 -17.30 9.90
N VAL A 180 29.61 -18.39 9.13
CA VAL A 180 29.22 -18.37 7.71
C VAL A 180 27.70 -18.53 7.50
N THR A 181 26.98 -19.11 8.48
CA THR A 181 25.55 -19.44 8.39
C THR A 181 24.65 -18.31 7.86
N PRO A 182 24.77 -17.04 8.33
CA PRO A 182 23.93 -15.95 7.86
C PRO A 182 24.06 -15.65 6.36
N PHE A 183 25.15 -16.07 5.74
CA PHE A 183 25.49 -15.76 4.35
C PHE A 183 25.15 -16.90 3.38
N LEU A 184 24.76 -18.08 3.88
CA LEU A 184 24.53 -19.26 3.05
C LEU A 184 23.38 -19.09 2.05
N ALA A 185 22.23 -18.59 2.50
CA ALA A 185 21.08 -18.41 1.62
C ALA A 185 21.32 -17.36 0.53
N PRO A 186 21.89 -16.17 0.83
CA PRO A 186 22.29 -15.21 -0.20
C PRO A 186 23.34 -15.73 -1.19
N LEU A 187 24.31 -16.56 -0.75
CA LEU A 187 25.31 -17.14 -1.65
C LEU A 187 24.72 -18.25 -2.52
N ALA A 188 23.87 -19.12 -1.96
CA ALA A 188 23.26 -20.23 -2.69
C ALA A 188 22.33 -19.76 -3.81
N SER A 189 21.66 -18.61 -3.65
CA SER A 189 20.82 -18.03 -4.70
C SER A 189 21.60 -17.65 -5.96
N MET A 190 22.93 -17.49 -5.86
CA MET A 190 23.81 -17.18 -6.98
C MET A 190 24.25 -18.42 -7.78
N ILE A 191 23.88 -19.64 -7.37
CA ILE A 191 24.26 -20.91 -8.03
C ILE A 191 23.40 -21.21 -9.28
N GLY A 192 22.26 -20.54 -9.44
CA GLY A 192 21.34 -20.73 -10.57
C GLY A 192 21.05 -19.47 -11.40
N GLY A 193 21.88 -18.42 -11.24
CA GLY A 193 21.75 -17.14 -11.94
C GLY A 193 22.75 -16.97 -13.08
#